data_AF-A0A0B2RRX7-F1
#
_entry.id   AF-A0A0B2RRX7-F1
#
_cell.length_a   1.000
_cell.length_b   1.000
_cell.length_c   1.000
_cell.angle_alpha   90.00
_cell.angle_beta   90.00
_cell.angle_gamma   90.00
#
_symmetry.space_group_name_H-M   'P 1'
#
loop_
_entity.id
_entity.type
_entity.pdbx_description
1 polymer ?
#
loop_
_entity_poly.entity_id
_entity_poly.type
_entity_poly.pdbx_seq_one_letter_code
_entity_poly.pdbx_strand_id
1 'polypeptide(L)'
;NKTVIDIECCYKLIQMGYSCHSRLTLFVSQTDSNLRNQNSTEVMTKNDMIYNNCDEITKPGSWEFLSGCMVKMGSECGKEVFDKLMHGKINVTKHCCEKLVKMGESCHINMAKALIRTPEMRDVDAMQLLNKGKKMFDQC
;
A
#
# COMPACT_ATOMS: atom_id res chain seq x y z
N ASN A 1 -13.73 -20.36 -12.40
CA ASN A 1 -13.95 -19.29 -11.41
C ASN A 1 -12.62 -18.60 -11.11
N LYS A 2 -12.45 -17.34 -11.54
CA LYS A 2 -11.36 -16.50 -11.05
C LYS A 2 -11.75 -16.04 -9.64
N THR A 3 -11.08 -16.53 -8.61
CA THR A 3 -11.21 -15.98 -7.27
C THR A 3 -10.66 -14.56 -7.31
N VAL A 4 -11.54 -13.56 -7.17
CA VAL A 4 -11.12 -12.16 -7.06
C VAL A 4 -10.62 -11.96 -5.65
N ILE A 5 -9.33 -11.65 -5.51
CA ILE A 5 -8.73 -11.33 -4.21
C ILE A 5 -9.09 -9.90 -3.88
N ASP A 6 -9.61 -9.68 -2.68
CA ASP A 6 -9.99 -8.36 -2.21
C ASP A 6 -8.76 -7.43 -2.11
N ILE A 7 -8.96 -6.14 -2.38
CA ILE A 7 -7.87 -5.16 -2.38
C ILE A 7 -7.24 -4.98 -0.99
N GLU A 8 -8.03 -5.08 0.08
CA GLU A 8 -7.55 -5.06 1.46
C GLU A 8 -6.62 -6.26 1.72
N CYS A 9 -7.00 -7.45 1.25
CA CYS A 9 -6.16 -8.63 1.32
C CYS A 9 -4.85 -8.44 0.56
N CYS A 10 -4.89 -7.83 -0.63
CA CYS A 10 -3.69 -7.55 -1.39
C CYS A 10 -2.75 -6.56 -0.67
N TYR A 11 -3.27 -5.52 -0.02
CA TYR A 11 -2.41 -4.64 0.77
C TYR A 11 -1.72 -5.35 1.93
N LYS A 12 -2.45 -6.18 2.69
CA LYS A 12 -1.85 -6.99 3.78
C LYS A 12 -0.76 -7.93 3.26
N LEU A 13 -1.00 -8.54 2.10
CA LEU A 13 -0.04 -9.44 1.46
C LEU A 13 1.23 -8.69 1.02
N ILE A 14 1.09 -7.50 0.45
CA ILE A 14 2.24 -6.66 0.07
C ILE A 14 3.01 -6.14 1.29
N GLN A 15 2.34 -5.74 2.37
CA GLN A 15 2.97 -5.33 3.62
C GLN A 15 3.77 -6.49 4.25
N MET A 16 3.22 -7.70 4.23
CA MET A 16 3.92 -8.92 4.65
C MET A 16 5.17 -9.19 3.80
N GLY A 17 5.09 -8.92 2.49
CA GLY A 17 6.16 -9.06 1.53
C GLY A 17 6.34 -10.49 1.00
N TYR A 18 6.92 -10.60 -0.20
CA TYR A 18 6.99 -11.85 -0.97
C TYR A 18 7.60 -13.03 -0.19
N SER A 19 8.74 -12.82 0.46
CA SER A 19 9.43 -13.90 1.19
C SER A 19 8.58 -14.47 2.32
N CYS A 20 7.92 -13.60 3.10
CA CYS A 20 7.05 -14.01 4.19
C CYS A 20 5.79 -14.71 3.66
N HIS A 21 5.18 -14.16 2.60
CA HIS A 21 4.03 -14.78 1.93
C HIS A 21 4.35 -16.20 1.47
N SER A 22 5.44 -16.38 0.74
CA SER A 22 5.87 -17.68 0.20
C SER A 22 6.16 -18.70 1.30
N ARG A 23 6.82 -18.29 2.39
CA ARG A 23 7.08 -19.17 3.54
C ARG A 23 5.81 -19.57 4.28
N LEU A 24 4.88 -18.63 4.45
CA LEU A 24 3.58 -18.90 5.05
C LEU A 24 2.78 -19.90 4.20
N THR A 25 2.77 -19.71 2.87
CA THR A 25 2.11 -20.64 1.94
C THR A 25 2.68 -22.05 2.05
N LEU A 26 4.01 -22.20 2.08
CA LEU A 26 4.65 -23.51 2.27
C LEU A 26 4.27 -24.14 3.61
N PHE A 27 4.30 -23.37 4.69
CA PHE A 27 3.93 -23.85 6.02
C PHE A 27 2.48 -24.34 6.07
N VAL A 28 1.53 -23.54 5.55
CA VAL A 28 0.10 -23.90 5.50
C VAL A 28 -0.11 -25.13 4.63
N SER A 29 0.53 -25.19 3.45
CA SER A 29 0.45 -26.33 2.55
C SER A 29 0.89 -27.64 3.22
N GLN A 30 1.91 -27.60 4.07
CA GLN A 30 2.44 -28.79 4.77
C GLN A 30 1.65 -29.17 6.02
N THR A 31 0.98 -28.21 6.67
CA THR A 31 0.35 -28.41 7.98
C THR A 31 -1.16 -28.60 7.89
N ASP A 32 -1.83 -28.04 6.89
CA ASP A 32 -3.26 -28.21 6.67
C ASP A 32 -3.55 -29.60 6.08
N SER A 33 -4.34 -30.40 6.78
CA SER A 33 -4.70 -31.77 6.36
C SER A 33 -5.38 -31.82 4.99
N ASN A 34 -6.06 -30.75 4.58
CA ASN A 34 -6.74 -30.66 3.29
C ASN A 34 -5.79 -30.29 2.13
N LEU A 35 -4.62 -29.70 2.46
CA LEU A 35 -3.65 -29.21 1.46
C LEU A 35 -2.39 -30.07 1.38
N ARG A 36 -2.09 -30.89 2.40
CA ARG A 36 -0.84 -31.68 2.53
C ARG A 36 -0.50 -32.59 1.34
N ASN A 37 -1.49 -32.95 0.53
CA ASN A 37 -1.31 -33.81 -0.65
C ASN A 37 -1.23 -33.03 -1.97
N GLN A 38 -1.27 -31.69 -1.93
CA GLN A 38 -1.15 -30.88 -3.13
C GLN A 38 0.29 -30.87 -3.65
N ASN A 39 0.43 -30.66 -4.96
CA ASN A 39 1.73 -30.51 -5.58
C ASN A 39 2.35 -29.17 -5.17
N SER A 40 3.48 -29.21 -4.45
CA SER A 40 4.18 -28.02 -3.98
C SER A 40 4.53 -27.03 -5.08
N THR A 41 4.91 -27.51 -6.27
CA THR A 41 5.23 -26.64 -7.42
C THR A 41 3.99 -25.91 -7.91
N GLU A 42 2.85 -26.59 -8.00
CA GLU A 42 1.59 -25.96 -8.39
C GLU A 42 1.14 -24.90 -7.37
N VAL A 43 1.26 -25.23 -6.08
CA VAL A 43 0.94 -24.30 -4.97
C VAL A 43 1.81 -23.05 -5.05
N MET A 44 3.12 -23.20 -5.25
CA MET A 44 4.04 -22.06 -5.37
C MET A 44 3.81 -21.24 -6.64
N THR A 45 3.45 -21.90 -7.75
CA THR A 45 3.08 -21.17 -8.98
C THR A 45 1.84 -20.29 -8.74
N LYS A 46 0.83 -20.81 -8.03
CA LYS A 46 -0.37 -20.03 -7.65
C LYS A 46 -0.03 -18.90 -6.67
N ASN A 47 0.85 -19.15 -5.70
CA ASN A 47 1.37 -18.13 -4.78
C ASN A 47 2.00 -16.95 -5.54
N ASP A 48 2.84 -17.23 -6.54
CA ASP A 48 3.50 -16.19 -7.33
C ASP A 48 2.49 -15.40 -8.17
N MET A 49 1.52 -16.08 -8.80
CA MET A 49 0.44 -15.41 -9.53
C MET A 49 -0.38 -14.48 -8.63
N ILE A 50 -0.70 -14.93 -7.42
CA ILE A 50 -1.44 -14.14 -6.43
C ILE A 50 -0.64 -12.91 -6.02
N TYR A 51 0.64 -13.10 -5.67
CA TYR A 51 1.50 -11.99 -5.28
C TYR A 51 1.64 -10.96 -6.39
N ASN A 52 1.92 -11.39 -7.62
CA ASN A 52 2.09 -10.50 -8.77
C ASN A 52 0.81 -9.74 -9.09
N ASN A 53 -0.36 -10.39 -9.01
CA ASN A 53 -1.64 -9.71 -9.20
C ASN A 53 -1.88 -8.65 -8.11
N CYS A 54 -1.61 -8.98 -6.85
CA CYS A 54 -1.69 -8.02 -5.75
C CYS A 54 -0.68 -6.88 -5.89
N ASP A 55 0.54 -7.17 -6.36
CA ASP A 55 1.58 -6.18 -6.61
C ASP A 55 1.11 -5.15 -7.63
N GLU A 56 0.58 -5.61 -8.77
CA GLU A 56 0.10 -4.76 -9.85
C GLU A 56 -1.12 -3.91 -9.47
N ILE A 57 -2.15 -4.47 -8.82
CA ILE A 57 -3.35 -3.69 -8.46
C ILE A 57 -3.10 -2.66 -7.36
N THR A 58 -2.11 -2.91 -6.48
CA THR A 58 -1.75 -2.01 -5.38
C THR A 58 -0.58 -1.09 -5.73
N LYS A 59 0.01 -1.25 -6.92
CA LYS A 59 1.24 -0.58 -7.35
C LYS A 59 1.11 0.95 -7.25
N PRO A 60 2.11 1.65 -6.69
CA PRO A 60 2.20 3.08 -6.80
C PRO A 60 2.69 3.50 -8.19
N GLY A 61 2.64 4.79 -8.48
CA GLY A 61 3.28 5.35 -9.67
C GLY A 61 4.78 5.07 -9.70
N SER A 62 5.40 5.25 -10.87
CA SER A 62 6.85 5.04 -11.04
C SER A 62 7.66 5.98 -10.15
N TRP A 63 8.94 5.65 -9.95
CA TRP A 63 9.86 6.50 -9.18
C TRP A 63 9.91 7.94 -9.71
N GLU A 64 9.94 8.13 -11.03
CA GLU A 64 9.98 9.44 -11.68
C GLU A 64 8.71 10.24 -11.39
N PHE A 65 7.56 9.58 -11.45
CA PHE A 65 6.27 10.18 -11.10
C PHE A 65 6.24 10.60 -9.62
N LEU A 66 6.62 9.70 -8.72
CA LEU A 66 6.64 9.97 -7.27
C LEU A 66 7.62 11.09 -6.91
N SER A 67 8.80 11.12 -7.53
CA SER A 67 9.79 12.19 -7.37
C SER A 67 9.21 13.54 -7.78
N GLY A 68 8.50 13.61 -8.90
CA GLY A 68 7.78 14.81 -9.33
C GLY A 68 6.73 15.27 -8.31
N CYS A 69 5.99 14.34 -7.70
CA CYS A 69 5.04 14.64 -6.63
C CYS A 69 5.74 15.19 -5.38
N MET A 70 6.85 14.59 -4.96
CA MET A 70 7.63 15.03 -3.80
C MET A 70 8.16 16.46 -3.98
N VAL A 71 8.64 16.82 -5.17
CA VAL A 71 9.12 18.17 -5.48
C VAL A 71 7.98 19.20 -5.37
N LYS A 72 6.78 18.88 -5.87
CA LYS A 72 5.62 19.78 -5.78
C LYS A 72 5.15 19.99 -4.34
N MET A 73 5.16 18.93 -3.54
CA MET A 73 4.80 19.00 -2.13
C MET A 73 5.82 19.77 -1.30
N GLY A 74 7.11 19.53 -1.55
CA GLY A 74 8.21 20.01 -0.71
C GLY A 74 8.32 19.23 0.61
N SER A 75 9.52 19.20 1.19
CA SER A 75 9.82 18.40 2.40
C SER A 75 9.03 18.86 3.63
N GLU A 76 8.92 20.18 3.85
CA GLU A 76 8.19 20.77 4.97
C GLU A 76 6.71 20.35 4.98
N CYS A 77 6.00 20.64 3.89
CA CYS A 77 4.59 20.27 3.80
C CYS A 77 4.38 18.76 3.68
N GLY A 78 5.32 18.02 3.06
CA GLY A 78 5.28 16.56 3.06
C GLY A 78 5.31 15.97 4.46
N LYS A 79 6.14 16.51 5.36
CA LYS A 79 6.18 16.12 6.77
C LYS A 79 4.86 16.44 7.48
N GLU A 80 4.31 17.63 7.27
CA GLU A 80 3.05 18.04 7.90
C GLU A 80 1.87 17.15 7.48
N VAL A 81 1.77 16.86 6.19
CA VAL A 81 0.76 15.95 5.60
C VAL A 81 0.92 14.54 6.16
N PHE A 82 2.15 14.04 6.25
CA PHE A 82 2.43 12.74 6.86
C PHE A 82 2.04 12.70 8.34
N ASP A 83 2.40 13.74 9.12
CA ASP A 83 2.07 13.84 10.54
C ASP A 83 0.55 13.91 10.76
N LYS A 84 -0.20 14.63 9.90
CA LYS A 84 -1.67 14.61 9.92
C LYS A 84 -2.20 13.21 9.67
N LEU A 85 -1.69 12.51 8.66
CA LEU A 85 -2.19 11.18 8.29
C LEU A 85 -1.95 10.13 9.37
N MET A 86 -0.75 10.12 9.94
CA MET A 86 -0.33 9.11 10.90
C MET A 86 -0.84 9.39 12.31
N HIS A 87 -0.81 10.65 12.74
CA HIS A 87 -1.08 10.99 14.14
C HIS A 87 -2.40 11.74 14.32
N GLY A 88 -2.94 12.38 13.28
CA GLY A 88 -4.18 13.16 13.37
C GLY A 88 -4.08 14.47 14.17
N LYS A 89 -2.90 14.77 14.75
CA LYS A 89 -2.72 15.80 15.79
C LYS A 89 -2.56 17.23 15.26
N ILE A 90 -2.05 17.40 14.04
CA ILE A 90 -1.68 18.71 13.49
C ILE A 90 -2.60 19.00 12.32
N ASN A 91 -3.24 20.16 12.26
CA ASN A 91 -3.99 20.56 11.07
C ASN A 91 -3.03 20.99 9.96
N VAL A 92 -3.34 20.60 8.72
CA VAL A 92 -2.57 21.05 7.56
C VAL A 92 -2.76 22.55 7.41
N THR A 93 -1.68 23.30 7.36
CA THR A 93 -1.65 24.75 7.15
C THR A 93 -2.22 25.09 5.79
N LYS A 94 -2.79 26.29 5.65
CA LYS A 94 -3.32 26.77 4.36
C LYS A 94 -2.28 26.67 3.23
N HIS A 95 -1.03 27.03 3.52
CA HIS A 95 0.08 26.91 2.57
C HIS A 95 0.30 25.48 2.08
N CYS A 96 0.30 24.52 3.00
CA CYS A 96 0.51 23.11 2.66
C CYS A 96 -0.73 22.48 2.01
N CYS A 97 -1.95 22.92 2.35
CA CYS A 97 -3.16 22.56 1.62
C CYS A 97 -3.11 23.02 0.16
N GLU A 98 -2.74 24.26 -0.09
CA GLU A 98 -2.61 24.79 -1.46
C GLU A 98 -1.63 23.97 -2.29
N LYS A 99 -0.49 23.55 -1.70
CA LYS A 99 0.47 22.64 -2.35
C LYS A 99 -0.08 21.23 -2.56
N LEU A 100 -0.78 20.67 -1.56
CA LEU A 100 -1.41 19.35 -1.64
C LEU A 100 -2.41 19.29 -2.81
N VAL A 101 -3.32 20.27 -2.89
CA VAL A 101 -4.31 20.36 -3.97
C VAL A 101 -3.64 20.60 -5.31
N LYS A 102 -2.66 21.51 -5.38
CA LYS A 102 -1.92 21.83 -6.61
C LYS A 102 -1.09 20.66 -7.14
N MET A 103 -0.55 19.79 -6.28
CA MET A 103 0.14 18.58 -6.75
C MET A 103 -0.82 17.55 -7.36
N GLY A 104 -2.08 17.57 -6.91
CA GLY A 104 -3.18 16.76 -7.43
C GLY A 104 -3.43 15.46 -6.66
N GLU A 105 -4.69 15.00 -6.68
CA GLU A 105 -5.15 13.81 -5.94
C GLU A 105 -4.34 12.56 -6.33
N SER A 106 -4.06 12.40 -7.63
CA SER A 106 -3.25 11.28 -8.13
C SER A 106 -1.85 11.24 -7.51
N CYS A 107 -1.19 12.39 -7.32
CA CYS A 107 0.09 12.44 -6.61
C CYS A 107 -0.08 12.00 -5.15
N HIS A 108 -1.09 12.52 -4.46
CA HIS A 108 -1.34 12.19 -3.06
C HIS A 108 -1.58 10.68 -2.84
N ILE A 109 -2.48 10.09 -3.63
CA ILE A 109 -2.83 8.67 -3.53
C ILE A 109 -1.61 7.78 -3.82
N ASN A 110 -0.84 8.09 -4.86
CA ASN A 110 0.32 7.27 -5.22
C ASN A 110 1.46 7.38 -4.20
N MET A 111 1.67 8.55 -3.60
CA MET A 111 2.60 8.69 -2.47
C MET A 111 2.14 7.87 -1.27
N ALA A 112 0.84 7.86 -0.95
CA ALA A 112 0.30 7.02 0.12
C ALA A 112 0.46 5.52 -0.19
N LYS A 113 0.20 5.09 -1.43
CA LYS A 113 0.46 3.71 -1.89
C LYS A 113 1.93 3.32 -1.75
N ALA A 114 2.85 4.22 -2.08
CA ALA A 114 4.29 3.99 -1.94
C ALA A 114 4.67 3.87 -0.45
N LEU A 115 4.13 4.74 0.40
CA LEU A 115 4.33 4.69 1.84
C LEU A 115 3.86 3.36 2.45
N ILE A 116 2.68 2.85 2.06
CA ILE A 116 2.13 1.56 2.56
C ILE A 116 3.09 0.39 2.34
N ARG A 117 3.97 0.46 1.32
CA ARG A 117 4.93 -0.60 1.00
C ARG A 117 6.21 -0.53 1.84
N THR A 118 6.40 0.50 2.67
CA THR A 118 7.60 0.59 3.51
C THR A 118 7.48 -0.32 4.73
N PRO A 119 8.59 -0.83 5.29
CA PRO A 119 8.56 -1.72 6.46
C PRO A 119 7.85 -1.12 7.69
N GLU A 120 7.90 0.20 7.85
CA GLU A 120 7.30 0.93 8.97
C GLU A 120 5.76 0.88 8.93
N MET A 121 5.18 0.58 7.77
CA MET A 121 3.73 0.56 7.58
C MET A 121 3.11 -0.83 7.71
N ARG A 122 3.88 -1.85 8.13
CA ARG A 122 3.40 -3.25 8.23
C ARG A 122 2.18 -3.43 9.13
N ASP A 123 2.11 -2.67 10.22
CA ASP A 123 1.03 -2.75 11.21
C ASP A 123 -0.07 -1.70 10.98
N VAL A 124 0.03 -0.94 9.88
CA VAL A 124 -0.94 0.12 9.55
C VAL A 124 -2.00 -0.44 8.60
N ASP A 125 -3.27 -0.16 8.89
CA ASP A 125 -4.36 -0.45 7.97
C ASP A 125 -4.26 0.44 6.73
N ALA A 126 -3.86 -0.17 5.61
CA ALA A 126 -3.68 0.49 4.32
C ALA A 126 -4.97 1.16 3.81
N MET A 127 -6.12 0.49 3.95
CA MET A 127 -7.40 1.02 3.48
C MET A 127 -7.82 2.21 4.33
N GLN A 128 -7.63 2.13 5.65
CA GLN A 128 -7.89 3.25 6.54
C GLN A 128 -6.97 4.44 6.22
N LEU A 129 -5.69 4.20 5.95
CA LEU A 129 -4.73 5.25 5.58
C LEU A 129 -5.13 5.94 4.27
N LEU A 130 -5.46 5.17 3.23
CA LEU A 130 -5.90 5.72 1.94
C LEU A 130 -7.18 6.53 2.08
N ASN A 131 -8.15 6.04 2.86
CA ASN A 131 -9.39 6.76 3.14
C ASN A 131 -9.15 8.06 3.92
N LYS A 132 -8.23 8.06 4.89
CA LYS A 132 -7.80 9.27 5.60
C LYS A 132 -7.11 10.26 4.66
N GLY A 133 -6.24 9.76 3.77
CA GLY A 133 -5.59 10.53 2.71
C GLY A 133 -6.58 11.26 1.81
N LYS A 134 -7.56 10.52 1.28
CA LYS A 134 -8.61 11.09 0.44
C LYS A 134 -9.40 12.18 1.18
N LYS A 135 -9.87 11.90 2.40
CA LYS A 135 -10.62 12.86 3.21
C LYS A 135 -9.83 14.14 3.48
N MET A 136 -8.54 14.02 3.78
CA MET A 136 -7.67 15.18 4.02
C MET A 136 -7.45 15.98 2.74
N PHE A 137 -7.27 15.33 1.58
CA PHE A 137 -7.18 16.01 0.29
C PHE A 137 -8.46 16.78 -0.02
N ASP A 138 -9.63 16.16 0.17
CA ASP A 138 -10.94 16.79 -0.07
C ASP A 138 -11.24 17.97 0.87
N GLN A 139 -10.55 18.06 2.01
CA GLN A 139 -10.72 19.12 3.01
C GLN A 139 -9.87 20.38 2.76
N CYS A 140 -8.96 20.37 1.78
CA CYS A 140 -7.90 21.38 1.67
C CYS A 140 -8.20 22.65 0.83
#